data_AF-A0A942C0E6-F1
#
_entry.id   AF-A0A942C0E6-F1
#
_cell.length_a   1.000
_cell.length_b   1.000
_cell.length_c   1.000
_cell.angle_alpha   90.00
_cell.angle_beta   90.00
_cell.angle_gamma   90.00
#
_symmetry.space_group_name_H-M   'P 1'
#
loop_
_entity.id
_entity.type
_entity.pdbx_description
1 polymer ?
#
loop_
_entity_poly.entity_id
_entity_poly.type
_entity_poly.pdbx_seq_one_letter_code
_entity_poly.pdbx_strand_id
1 'polypeptide(L)'
;MKTILQAAVMMIITAFALTNAWAQHPPGHGEMKPKPQGAKTDNMPYDLHYIDMMVHHHQMGIEMAKMAQHKASHAELKTFAAKMTEDQQKDVTQLQQWRDE
;
A
#
# COMPACT_ATOMS: atom_id res chain seq x y z
N MET A 1 13.15 9.82 19.97
CA MET A 1 12.85 8.39 19.69
C MET A 1 11.56 8.21 18.90
N LYS A 2 10.43 8.85 19.27
CA LYS A 2 9.15 8.76 18.53
C LYS A 2 9.18 9.33 17.10
N THR A 3 10.12 10.22 16.78
CA THR A 3 10.29 10.84 15.45
C THR A 3 11.13 10.00 14.48
N ILE A 4 11.93 9.06 14.97
CA ILE A 4 12.81 8.21 14.14
C ILE A 4 12.03 7.02 13.58
N LEU A 5 11.00 6.55 14.30
CA LEU A 5 10.15 5.44 13.87
C LEU A 5 9.11 5.84 12.80
N GLN A 6 8.73 7.12 12.73
CA GLN A 6 7.80 7.63 11.70
C GLN A 6 8.47 7.84 10.34
N ALA A 7 9.78 8.12 10.32
CA ALA A 7 10.54 8.28 9.08
C ALA A 7 10.83 6.94 8.37
N ALA A 8 10.92 5.83 9.11
CA ALA A 8 11.21 4.52 8.55
C ALA A 8 10.05 3.94 7.71
N VAL A 9 8.80 4.31 8.01
CA VAL A 9 7.62 3.83 7.26
C VAL A 9 7.36 4.66 6.00
N MET A 10 7.75 5.94 5.96
CA MET A 10 7.60 6.80 4.78
C MET A 10 8.71 6.67 3.72
N MET A 11 9.86 6.06 4.05
CA MET A 11 10.95 5.89 3.06
C MET A 11 10.79 4.66 2.15
N ILE A 12 9.95 3.69 2.49
CA ILE A 12 9.73 2.52 1.63
C ILE A 12 8.85 2.87 0.42
N ILE A 13 8.02 3.91 0.52
CA ILE A 13 7.17 4.38 -0.59
C ILE A 13 7.85 5.47 -1.45
N THR A 14 8.87 6.16 -0.93
CA THR A 14 9.54 7.27 -1.67
C THR A 14 10.86 6.89 -2.36
N ALA A 15 11.45 5.72 -2.07
CA ALA A 15 12.76 5.33 -2.60
C ALA A 15 12.76 4.46 -3.87
N PHE A 16 11.60 4.17 -4.49
CA PHE A 16 11.55 3.39 -5.74
C PHE A 16 11.43 4.24 -7.02
N ALA A 17 11.19 5.55 -6.90
CA ALA A 17 10.89 6.40 -8.06
C ALA A 17 12.10 7.14 -8.68
N LEU A 18 13.32 7.03 -8.14
CA LEU A 18 14.43 7.94 -8.53
C LEU A 18 15.80 7.31 -8.83
N THR A 19 15.98 5.98 -8.90
CA THR A 19 17.33 5.39 -9.16
C THR A 19 17.45 4.46 -10.36
N ASN A 20 16.37 4.05 -11.02
CA ASN A 20 16.46 3.07 -12.13
C ASN A 20 16.43 3.70 -13.54
N ALA A 21 16.83 4.97 -13.67
CA ALA A 21 16.74 5.68 -14.96
C ALA A 21 17.94 5.45 -15.91
N TRP A 22 19.02 4.74 -15.54
CA TRP A 22 20.26 4.82 -16.35
C TRP A 22 21.17 3.58 -16.49
N ALA A 23 20.75 2.38 -16.09
CA ALA A 23 21.53 1.18 -16.38
C ALA A 23 20.64 -0.04 -16.41
N GLN A 24 20.42 -0.64 -17.60
CA GLN A 24 20.30 -2.08 -17.94
C GLN A 24 19.57 -2.24 -19.30
N HIS A 25 20.19 -1.79 -20.41
CA HIS A 25 19.80 -2.21 -21.77
C HIS A 25 20.86 -3.19 -22.30
N PRO A 26 20.63 -4.51 -22.28
CA PRO A 26 21.35 -5.47 -23.13
C PRO A 26 20.76 -5.47 -24.56
N PRO A 27 21.55 -5.72 -25.62
CA PRO A 27 21.02 -5.80 -26.98
C PRO A 27 20.35 -7.17 -27.18
N GLY A 28 19.04 -7.17 -27.43
CA GLY A 28 18.34 -8.34 -27.94
C GLY A 28 17.25 -8.93 -27.03
N HIS A 29 16.12 -8.23 -26.94
CA HIS A 29 14.81 -8.86 -26.98
C HIS A 29 13.91 -7.91 -27.75
N GLY A 30 13.24 -8.43 -28.79
CA GLY A 30 12.42 -7.64 -29.71
C GLY A 30 11.48 -6.70 -28.98
N GLU A 31 11.24 -5.53 -29.56
CA GLU A 31 10.35 -4.48 -29.07
C GLU A 31 8.99 -5.07 -28.63
N MET A 32 8.87 -5.49 -27.39
CA MET A 32 7.59 -5.51 -26.72
C MET A 32 7.31 -4.06 -26.38
N LYS A 33 6.81 -3.32 -27.37
CA LYS A 33 6.07 -2.09 -27.11
C LYS A 33 5.07 -2.46 -26.02
N PRO A 34 5.05 -1.77 -24.87
CA PRO A 34 3.97 -1.97 -23.93
C PRO A 34 2.71 -1.76 -24.75
N LYS A 35 1.92 -2.83 -24.92
CA LYS A 35 0.56 -2.63 -25.42
C LYS A 35 0.01 -1.57 -24.49
N PRO A 36 -0.62 -0.50 -24.99
CA PRO A 36 -1.56 0.18 -24.14
C PRO A 36 -2.52 -0.94 -23.72
N GLN A 37 -2.38 -1.45 -22.51
CA GLN A 37 -3.54 -1.94 -21.79
C GLN A 37 -4.39 -0.68 -21.74
N GLY A 38 -5.20 -0.50 -22.79
CA GLY A 38 -6.38 0.32 -22.73
C GLY A 38 -7.16 -0.31 -21.60
N ALA A 39 -6.91 0.18 -20.40
CA ALA A 39 -7.83 0.07 -19.30
C ALA A 39 -9.13 0.53 -19.95
N LYS A 40 -9.99 -0.44 -20.22
CA LYS A 40 -11.40 -0.12 -20.39
C LYS A 40 -11.71 0.58 -19.11
N THR A 41 -11.84 1.91 -19.20
CA THR A 41 -12.30 2.70 -18.09
C THR A 41 -13.73 2.20 -17.92
N ASP A 42 -13.92 1.24 -17.01
CA ASP A 42 -15.16 1.23 -16.27
C ASP A 42 -15.34 2.69 -15.86
N ASN A 43 -16.45 3.30 -16.26
CA ASN A 43 -16.73 4.75 -16.14
C ASN A 43 -16.78 5.23 -14.68
N MET A 44 -16.23 4.46 -13.73
CA MET A 44 -16.05 4.81 -12.35
C MET A 44 -14.99 5.92 -12.22
N PRO A 45 -15.32 7.03 -11.54
CA PRO A 45 -14.34 8.02 -11.13
C PRO A 45 -13.10 7.39 -10.48
N TYR A 46 -11.93 7.94 -10.79
CA TYR A 46 -10.64 7.45 -10.25
C TYR A 46 -10.66 7.33 -8.73
N ASP A 47 -11.24 8.30 -8.03
CA ASP A 47 -11.30 8.33 -6.57
C ASP A 47 -12.11 7.15 -6.00
N LEU A 48 -13.23 6.78 -6.64
CA LEU A 48 -14.03 5.64 -6.19
C LEU A 48 -13.26 4.32 -6.39
N HIS A 49 -12.53 4.18 -7.50
CA HIS A 49 -11.67 3.01 -7.73
C HIS A 49 -10.50 2.96 -6.73
N TYR A 50 -9.90 4.12 -6.43
CA TYR A 50 -8.85 4.23 -5.42
C TYR A 50 -9.37 3.82 -4.04
N ILE A 51 -10.54 4.32 -3.64
CA ILE A 51 -11.17 3.99 -2.36
C ILE A 51 -11.45 2.49 -2.27
N ASP A 52 -12.06 1.88 -3.29
CA ASP A 52 -12.31 0.43 -3.35
C ASP A 52 -11.04 -0.38 -3.11
N MET A 53 -9.99 -0.03 -3.86
CA MET A 53 -8.71 -0.71 -3.78
C MET A 53 -8.07 -0.55 -2.39
N MET A 54 -8.13 0.65 -1.81
CA MET A 54 -7.52 0.93 -0.52
C MET A 54 -8.29 0.28 0.64
N VAL A 55 -9.62 0.23 0.59
CA VAL A 55 -10.41 -0.52 1.58
C VAL A 55 -10.02 -1.99 1.58
N HIS A 56 -9.93 -2.61 0.39
CA HIS A 56 -9.50 -4.01 0.29
C HIS A 56 -8.07 -4.23 0.79
N HIS A 57 -7.13 -3.36 0.37
CA HIS A 57 -5.74 -3.42 0.81
C HIS A 57 -5.59 -3.30 2.34
N HIS A 58 -6.31 -2.36 2.96
CA HIS A 58 -6.30 -2.18 4.41
C HIS A 58 -6.93 -3.37 5.15
N GLN A 59 -7.99 -3.97 4.61
CA GLN A 59 -8.61 -5.14 5.22
C GLN A 59 -7.62 -6.32 5.31
N MET A 60 -6.85 -6.57 4.24
CA MET A 60 -5.76 -7.55 4.26
C MET A 60 -4.67 -7.18 5.28
N GLY A 61 -4.30 -5.90 5.37
CA GLY A 61 -3.35 -5.39 6.36
C GLY A 61 -3.79 -5.63 7.81
N ILE A 62 -5.09 -5.41 8.09
CA ILE A 62 -5.71 -5.67 9.40
C ILE A 62 -5.64 -7.15 9.77
N GLU A 63 -5.95 -8.05 8.84
CA GLU A 63 -5.88 -9.50 9.08
C GLU A 63 -4.46 -9.95 9.40
N MET A 64 -3.47 -9.45 8.65
CA MET A 64 -2.06 -9.74 8.89
C MET A 64 -1.56 -9.16 10.22
N ALA A 65 -1.98 -7.94 10.56
CA ALA A 65 -1.65 -7.31 11.83
C ALA A 65 -2.24 -8.09 13.02
N LYS A 66 -3.50 -8.51 12.95
CA LYS A 66 -4.11 -9.39 13.97
C LYS A 66 -3.32 -10.69 14.12
N MET A 67 -2.89 -11.31 13.02
CA MET A 67 -2.06 -12.52 13.09
C MET A 67 -0.72 -12.24 13.81
N ALA A 68 -0.05 -11.14 13.48
CA ALA A 68 1.20 -10.74 14.11
C ALA A 68 1.05 -10.44 15.61
N GLN A 69 -0.06 -9.84 16.03
CA GLN A 69 -0.37 -9.59 17.44
C GLN A 69 -0.37 -10.88 18.28
N HIS A 70 -0.83 -12.00 17.71
CA HIS A 70 -0.85 -13.29 18.40
C HIS A 70 0.44 -14.10 18.22
N LYS A 71 1.05 -14.06 17.03
CA LYS A 71 2.16 -14.95 16.67
C LYS A 71 3.56 -14.37 16.87
N ALA A 72 3.71 -13.04 16.96
CA ALA A 72 5.03 -12.44 17.13
C ALA A 72 5.66 -12.83 18.47
N SER A 73 6.96 -13.08 18.50
CA SER A 73 7.69 -13.38 19.74
C SER A 73 8.02 -12.13 20.54
N HIS A 74 8.22 -11.01 19.84
CA HIS A 74 8.68 -9.75 20.41
C HIS A 74 7.51 -8.85 20.82
N ALA A 75 7.56 -8.27 22.02
CA ALA A 75 6.46 -7.47 22.59
C ALA A 75 6.22 -6.16 21.83
N GLU A 76 7.29 -5.56 21.31
CA GLU A 76 7.23 -4.35 20.48
C GLU A 76 6.49 -4.62 19.17
N LEU A 77 6.67 -5.80 18.56
CA LEU A 77 5.96 -6.17 17.34
C LEU A 77 4.48 -6.43 17.58
N LYS A 78 4.11 -7.00 18.72
CA LYS A 78 2.70 -7.15 19.11
C LYS A 78 2.03 -5.79 19.31
N THR A 79 2.72 -4.88 19.99
CA THR A 79 2.25 -3.51 20.22
C THR A 79 2.09 -2.76 18.91
N PHE A 80 3.06 -2.87 18.01
CA PHE A 80 3.00 -2.26 16.68
C PHE A 80 1.84 -2.83 15.85
N ALA A 81 1.64 -4.15 15.86
CA ALA A 81 0.55 -4.80 15.15
C ALA A 81 -0.84 -4.39 15.68
N ALA A 82 -0.99 -4.24 16.99
CA ALA A 82 -2.21 -3.71 17.60
C ALA A 82 -2.49 -2.28 17.12
N LYS A 83 -1.46 -1.41 17.09
CA LYS A 83 -1.59 -0.05 16.58
C LYS A 83 -1.95 -0.02 15.09
N MET A 84 -1.30 -0.83 14.25
CA MET A 84 -1.63 -0.94 12.83
C MET A 84 -3.08 -1.35 12.60
N THR A 85 -3.58 -2.30 13.39
CA THR A 85 -4.98 -2.73 13.33
C THR A 85 -5.92 -1.57 13.61
N GLU A 86 -5.65 -0.79 14.66
CA GLU A 86 -6.46 0.38 15.02
C GLU A 86 -6.43 1.47 13.94
N ASP A 87 -5.23 1.83 13.48
CA ASP A 87 -5.06 2.90 12.48
C ASP A 87 -5.75 2.51 11.16
N GLN A 88 -5.51 1.31 10.64
CA GLN A 88 -6.11 0.90 9.37
C GLN A 88 -7.63 0.72 9.46
N GLN A 89 -8.17 0.37 10.64
CA GLN A 89 -9.62 0.32 10.82
C GLN A 89 -10.25 1.73 10.75
N LYS A 90 -9.54 2.76 11.26
CA LYS A 90 -9.96 4.15 11.10
C LYS A 90 -9.89 4.58 9.65
N ASP A 91 -8.81 4.23 8.94
CA ASP A 91 -8.67 4.52 7.52
C ASP A 91 -9.78 3.89 6.68
N VAL A 92 -10.11 2.61 6.91
CA VAL A 92 -11.25 1.92 6.26
C VAL A 92 -12.56 2.66 6.54
N THR A 93 -12.80 3.08 7.79
CA THR A 93 -14.02 3.80 8.16
C THR A 93 -14.10 5.14 7.41
N GLN A 94 -13.00 5.88 7.34
CA GLN A 94 -12.93 7.17 6.66
C GLN A 94 -13.12 7.03 5.14
N LEU A 95 -12.44 6.05 4.53
CA LEU A 95 -12.55 5.75 3.11
C LEU A 95 -13.98 5.34 2.74
N GLN A 96 -14.64 4.55 3.58
CA GLN A 96 -16.03 4.16 3.36
C GLN A 96 -16.99 5.34 3.49
N GLN A 97 -16.72 6.29 4.40
CA GLN A 97 -17.49 7.53 4.47
C GLN A 97 -17.36 8.36 3.18
N TRP A 98 -16.13 8.58 2.70
CA TRP A 98 -15.91 9.29 1.43
C TRP A 98 -16.48 8.55 0.22
N ARG A 99 -16.66 7.23 0.33
CA ARG A 99 -17.25 6.44 -0.74
C ARG A 99 -18.74 6.72 -0.95
N ASP A 100 -19.42 7.02 0.14
CA ASP A 100 -20.87 7.20 0.19
C ASP A 100 -21.29 8.67 -0.03
N GLU A 101 -20.31 9.58 -0.19
CA GLU A 101 -20.48 10.98 -0.60
C GLU A 101 -20.73 11.11 -2.11
#